data_AF-A0A973GT89-F1
#
_entry.id   AF-A0A973GT89-F1
#
_cell.length_a   1.000
_cell.length_b   1.000
_cell.length_c   1.000
_cell.angle_alpha   90.00
_cell.angle_beta   90.00
_cell.angle_gamma   90.00
#
_symmetry.space_group_name_H-M   'P 1'
#
loop_
_entity.id
_entity.type
_entity.pdbx_description
1 polymer ?
#
loop_
_entity_poly.entity_id
_entity_poly.type
_entity_poly.pdbx_seq_one_letter_code
_entity_poly.pdbx_strand_id
1 'polypeptide(L)'
;MYDLIGAYLARLAALTPRPIYLVGGSIRDLLSGALNIKDIDLVMPSGSEDVARTFADLIGGSFFFLDEERKATRVMKREADGAIQFDFTNFEGPDLHADLARRDFTVNAMAIDLKVFLAQGSLDGLIDLFDGRGDVRQKLVRVADPKVLDDDPLRLLRAVRFAATLGFSIEQTTAEQIRAHADLITRPSPERIRDEFFQILSVKGAGRHLLLMESLGLLIMLLPELEPLKDFAPGKHHLYDIFTHSLKTAEYVDSVMENVPNLSPGHAGTVLAHLDEGLEQFVTRKAALRFACLLHDNAKSETYSRDEAGDIHFFG
;
A
#
# COMPACT_ATOMS: atom_id res chain seq x y z
N MET A 1 -11.43 -3.12 -30.22
CA MET A 1 -10.37 -2.13 -29.95
C MET A 1 -9.26 -2.93 -29.32
N TYR A 2 -8.20 -3.27 -30.05
CA TYR A 2 -7.07 -3.96 -29.44
C TYR A 2 -6.39 -2.93 -28.54
N ASP A 3 -6.66 -3.05 -27.24
CA ASP A 3 -6.00 -2.27 -26.21
C ASP A 3 -4.48 -2.46 -26.35
N LEU A 4 -3.72 -1.38 -26.18
CA LEU A 4 -2.26 -1.35 -26.31
C LEU A 4 -1.62 -2.44 -25.43
N ILE A 5 -2.15 -2.62 -24.23
CA ILE A 5 -1.75 -3.67 -23.30
C ILE A 5 -2.01 -5.05 -23.90
N GLY A 6 -3.17 -5.28 -24.50
CA GLY A 6 -3.49 -6.54 -25.18
C GLY A 6 -2.47 -6.88 -26.27
N ALA A 7 -1.98 -5.89 -27.01
CA ALA A 7 -0.92 -6.10 -28.00
C ALA A 7 0.42 -6.50 -27.36
N TYR A 8 0.78 -5.89 -26.23
CA TYR A 8 1.98 -6.26 -25.48
C TYR A 8 1.89 -7.67 -24.88
N LEU A 9 0.76 -8.00 -24.26
CA LEU A 9 0.49 -9.33 -23.71
C LEU A 9 0.51 -10.40 -24.81
N ALA A 10 -0.03 -10.12 -25.99
CA ALA A 10 0.01 -11.05 -27.13
C ALA A 10 1.44 -11.32 -27.61
N ARG A 11 2.29 -10.27 -27.69
CA ARG A 11 3.71 -10.44 -28.01
C ARG A 11 4.42 -11.28 -26.96
N LEU A 12 4.15 -11.01 -25.68
CA LEU A 12 4.75 -11.73 -24.57
C LEU A 12 4.38 -13.22 -24.58
N ALA A 13 3.11 -13.55 -24.79
CA ALA A 13 2.62 -14.93 -24.85
C ALA A 13 3.25 -15.75 -26.00
N ALA A 14 3.78 -15.08 -27.04
CA ALA A 14 4.45 -15.70 -28.17
C ALA A 14 5.96 -15.93 -27.95
N LEU A 15 6.58 -15.30 -26.94
CA LEU A 15 8.03 -15.41 -26.70
C LEU A 15 8.47 -16.79 -26.19
N THR A 16 7.55 -17.55 -25.59
CA THR A 16 7.89 -18.81 -24.94
C THR A 16 6.75 -19.82 -24.99
N PRO A 17 7.05 -21.12 -25.16
CA PRO A 17 6.05 -22.17 -25.02
C PRO A 17 5.65 -22.39 -23.55
N ARG A 18 6.49 -21.98 -22.58
CA ARG A 18 6.20 -22.10 -21.14
C ARG A 18 4.99 -21.24 -20.76
N PRO A 19 4.22 -21.64 -19.73
CA PRO A 19 3.11 -20.82 -19.26
C PRO A 19 3.64 -19.54 -18.61
N ILE A 20 2.95 -18.44 -18.89
CA ILE A 20 3.13 -17.14 -18.22
C ILE A 20 1.80 -16.87 -17.54
N TYR A 21 1.83 -16.59 -16.24
CA TYR A 21 0.64 -16.26 -15.50
C TYR A 21 0.62 -14.77 -15.19
N LEU A 22 -0.49 -14.11 -15.54
CA LEU A 22 -0.83 -12.84 -14.94
C LEU A 22 -1.21 -13.11 -13.48
N VAL A 23 -0.80 -12.27 -12.53
CA VAL A 23 -1.01 -12.47 -11.08
C VAL A 23 -1.19 -11.14 -10.33
N GLY A 24 -1.44 -11.20 -9.03
CA GLY A 24 -1.24 -10.05 -8.14
C GLY A 24 -2.24 -8.91 -8.35
N GLY A 25 -1.72 -7.67 -8.26
CA GLY A 25 -2.53 -6.46 -8.31
C GLY A 25 -3.22 -6.28 -9.65
N SER A 26 -2.56 -6.72 -10.74
CA SER A 26 -3.12 -6.63 -12.08
C SER A 26 -4.48 -7.34 -12.21
N ILE A 27 -4.63 -8.53 -11.64
CA ILE A 27 -5.89 -9.28 -11.67
C ILE A 27 -6.94 -8.62 -10.78
N ARG A 28 -6.55 -8.22 -9.57
CA ARG A 28 -7.44 -7.53 -8.63
C ARG A 28 -8.05 -6.28 -9.24
N ASP A 29 -7.23 -5.50 -9.94
CA ASP A 29 -7.64 -4.23 -10.52
C ASP A 29 -8.56 -4.47 -11.72
N LEU A 30 -8.27 -5.47 -12.57
CA LEU A 30 -9.18 -5.91 -13.62
C LEU A 30 -10.53 -6.39 -13.06
N LEU A 31 -10.54 -7.18 -11.98
CA LEU A 31 -11.77 -7.61 -11.29
C LEU A 31 -12.55 -6.45 -10.69
N SER A 32 -11.85 -5.38 -10.28
CA SER A 32 -12.43 -4.16 -9.75
C SER A 32 -12.94 -3.20 -10.84
N GLY A 33 -12.84 -3.59 -12.12
CA GLY A 33 -13.34 -2.83 -13.26
C GLY A 33 -12.34 -1.85 -13.87
N ALA A 34 -11.04 -1.97 -13.58
CA ALA A 34 -10.02 -1.17 -14.22
C ALA A 34 -10.00 -1.44 -15.73
N LEU A 35 -10.10 -0.38 -16.53
CA LEU A 35 -10.11 -0.47 -17.99
C LEU A 35 -8.70 -0.41 -18.61
N ASN A 36 -7.70 0.07 -17.86
CA ASN A 36 -6.32 0.21 -18.31
C ASN A 36 -5.40 -0.02 -17.11
N ILE A 37 -4.76 -1.19 -17.05
CA ILE A 37 -3.81 -1.56 -15.98
C ILE A 37 -2.39 -1.19 -16.40
N LYS A 38 -1.71 -0.36 -15.60
CA LYS A 38 -0.35 0.09 -15.90
C LYS A 38 0.73 -0.71 -15.18
N ASP A 39 0.36 -1.41 -14.11
CA ASP A 39 1.24 -2.30 -13.36
C ASP A 39 0.80 -3.75 -13.61
N ILE A 40 1.64 -4.50 -14.32
CA ILE A 40 1.34 -5.85 -14.80
C ILE A 40 2.31 -6.82 -14.14
N ASP A 41 1.80 -7.64 -13.22
CA ASP A 41 2.60 -8.65 -12.52
C ASP A 41 2.50 -10.00 -13.24
N LEU A 42 3.65 -10.56 -13.57
CA LEU A 42 3.80 -11.79 -14.35
C LEU A 42 4.68 -12.78 -13.59
N VAL A 43 4.22 -14.02 -13.51
CA VAL A 43 4.97 -15.11 -12.88
C VAL A 43 5.07 -16.31 -13.80
N MET A 44 6.20 -17.01 -13.72
CA MET A 44 6.52 -18.16 -14.55
C MET A 44 7.19 -19.27 -13.74
N PRO A 45 7.15 -20.54 -14.18
CA PRO A 45 7.87 -21.61 -13.49
C PRO A 45 9.38 -21.38 -13.38
N SER A 46 10.00 -20.86 -14.46
CA SER A 46 11.42 -20.51 -14.50
C SER A 46 11.75 -19.73 -15.78
N GLY A 47 12.86 -18.98 -15.75
CA GLY A 47 13.36 -18.24 -16.90
C GLY A 47 12.69 -16.87 -17.10
N SER A 48 12.11 -16.31 -16.03
CA SER A 48 11.50 -14.97 -16.03
C SER A 48 12.43 -13.90 -16.62
N GLU A 49 13.72 -13.94 -16.25
CA GLU A 49 14.73 -12.98 -16.68
C GLU A 49 14.94 -12.96 -18.20
N ASP A 50 15.15 -14.14 -18.81
CA ASP A 50 15.39 -14.24 -20.25
C ASP A 50 14.18 -13.75 -21.06
N VAL A 51 12.99 -14.08 -20.58
CA VAL A 51 11.72 -13.63 -21.17
C VAL A 51 11.59 -12.11 -21.02
N ALA A 52 11.85 -11.56 -19.84
CA ALA A 52 11.78 -10.13 -19.57
C ALA A 52 12.77 -9.32 -20.42
N ARG A 53 14.01 -9.81 -20.56
CA ARG A 53 15.04 -9.18 -21.39
C ARG A 53 14.64 -9.17 -22.86
N THR A 54 14.24 -10.32 -23.39
CA THR A 54 13.76 -10.45 -24.78
C THR A 54 12.53 -9.58 -25.03
N PHE A 55 11.62 -9.51 -24.06
CA PHE A 55 10.42 -8.69 -24.13
C PHE A 55 10.76 -7.20 -24.14
N ALA A 56 11.69 -6.75 -23.29
CA ALA A 56 12.16 -5.37 -23.25
C ALA A 56 12.74 -4.94 -24.60
N ASP A 57 13.60 -5.76 -25.21
CA ASP A 57 14.15 -5.49 -26.53
C ASP A 57 13.06 -5.41 -27.60
N LEU A 58 12.10 -6.34 -27.58
CA LEU A 58 10.99 -6.41 -28.54
C LEU A 58 10.08 -5.17 -28.49
N ILE A 59 9.82 -4.64 -27.30
CA ILE A 59 8.95 -3.47 -27.12
C ILE A 59 9.73 -2.16 -27.08
N GLY A 60 11.07 -2.19 -27.08
CA GLY A 60 11.90 -1.02 -26.81
C GLY A 60 11.63 -0.42 -25.43
N GLY A 61 11.60 -1.27 -24.41
CA GLY A 61 11.46 -0.93 -22.99
C GLY A 61 12.80 -0.95 -22.26
N SER A 62 12.84 -0.37 -21.06
CA SER A 62 14.01 -0.42 -20.17
C SER A 62 13.90 -1.58 -19.20
N PHE A 63 14.92 -2.43 -19.14
CA PHE A 63 15.00 -3.60 -18.26
C PHE A 63 15.92 -3.32 -17.05
N PHE A 64 15.51 -3.74 -15.86
CA PHE A 64 16.36 -3.71 -14.65
C PHE A 64 15.94 -4.77 -13.63
N PHE A 65 16.85 -5.11 -12.72
CA PHE A 65 16.56 -6.00 -11.59
C PHE A 65 15.91 -5.21 -10.45
N LEU A 66 14.88 -5.81 -9.86
CA LEU A 66 14.33 -5.42 -8.57
C LEU A 66 15.02 -6.20 -7.44
N ASP A 67 15.29 -7.48 -7.71
CA ASP A 67 16.01 -8.39 -6.83
C ASP A 67 16.77 -9.40 -7.71
N GLU A 68 18.09 -9.29 -7.74
CA GLU A 68 18.95 -10.18 -8.55
C GLU A 68 18.92 -11.63 -8.04
N GLU A 69 18.82 -11.84 -6.71
CA GLU A 69 18.84 -13.16 -6.10
C GLU A 69 17.57 -13.93 -6.44
N ARG A 70 16.41 -13.27 -6.33
CA ARG A 70 15.10 -13.84 -6.70
C ARG A 70 14.81 -13.80 -8.19
N LYS A 71 15.69 -13.17 -9.00
CA LYS A 71 15.47 -12.91 -10.43
C LYS A 71 14.14 -12.19 -10.68
N ALA A 72 13.79 -11.27 -9.78
CA ALA A 72 12.68 -10.36 -9.95
C ALA A 72 13.15 -9.19 -10.83
N THR A 73 12.51 -9.01 -11.97
CA THR A 73 12.92 -8.03 -12.98
C THR A 73 11.75 -7.16 -13.38
N ARG A 74 12.04 -5.92 -13.76
CA ARG A 74 11.05 -4.96 -14.23
C ARG A 74 11.39 -4.49 -15.63
N VAL A 75 10.36 -4.41 -16.48
CA VAL A 75 10.41 -3.77 -17.79
C VAL A 75 9.50 -2.55 -17.78
N MET A 76 10.08 -1.38 -18.03
CA MET A 76 9.35 -0.12 -18.13
C MET A 76 9.24 0.33 -19.58
N LYS A 77 8.03 0.61 -20.04
CA LYS A 77 7.76 1.16 -21.37
C LYS A 77 7.06 2.50 -21.26
N ARG A 78 7.64 3.54 -21.85
CA ARG A 78 7.01 4.88 -21.90
C ARG A 78 6.14 4.99 -23.14
N GLU A 79 4.88 5.33 -22.93
CA GLU A 79 3.83 5.54 -23.92
C GLU A 79 3.26 6.96 -23.81
N ALA A 80 2.39 7.32 -24.76
CA ALA A 80 1.77 8.65 -24.79
C ALA A 80 0.90 8.94 -23.55
N ASP A 81 0.30 7.90 -22.96
CA ASP A 81 -0.60 7.98 -21.81
C ASP A 81 0.09 7.71 -20.46
N GLY A 82 1.41 7.51 -20.45
CA GLY A 82 2.21 7.28 -19.25
C GLY A 82 3.24 6.17 -19.41
N ALA A 83 3.80 5.71 -18.30
CA ALA A 83 4.63 4.52 -18.29
C ALA A 83 3.80 3.29 -17.96
N ILE A 84 4.08 2.19 -18.64
CA ILE A 84 3.57 0.84 -18.35
C ILE A 84 4.73 0.04 -17.76
N GLN A 85 4.43 -0.67 -16.68
CA GLN A 85 5.35 -1.50 -15.91
C GLN A 85 4.95 -2.96 -16.04
N PHE A 86 5.94 -3.80 -16.34
CA PHE A 86 5.81 -5.25 -16.35
C PHE A 86 6.82 -5.86 -15.38
N ASP A 87 6.33 -6.53 -14.36
CA ASP A 87 7.15 -7.20 -13.36
C ASP A 87 7.16 -8.69 -13.60
N PHE A 88 8.35 -9.26 -13.74
CA PHE A 88 8.56 -10.67 -14.04
C PHE A 88 9.24 -11.36 -12.88
N THR A 89 8.65 -12.46 -12.43
CA THR A 89 9.15 -13.30 -11.34
C THR A 89 9.08 -14.77 -11.71
N ASN A 90 9.94 -15.58 -11.09
CA ASN A 90 9.75 -17.04 -11.10
C ASN A 90 8.81 -17.43 -9.96
N PHE A 91 8.24 -18.63 -10.00
CA PHE A 91 7.50 -19.17 -8.86
C PHE A 91 8.37 -19.18 -7.61
N GLU A 92 7.83 -18.66 -6.52
CA GLU A 92 8.38 -18.86 -5.19
C GLU A 92 7.92 -20.21 -4.63
N GLY A 93 8.52 -21.29 -5.11
CA GLY A 93 8.19 -22.66 -4.70
C GLY A 93 8.19 -23.65 -5.87
N PRO A 94 7.77 -24.90 -5.63
CA PRO A 94 7.77 -25.94 -6.66
C PRO A 94 6.72 -25.73 -7.75
N ASP A 95 5.64 -25.00 -7.47
CA ASP A 95 4.52 -24.81 -8.38
C ASP A 95 3.77 -23.50 -8.11
N LEU A 96 2.77 -23.21 -8.95
CA LEU A 96 1.94 -22.02 -8.86
C LEU A 96 1.13 -21.97 -7.55
N HIS A 97 0.71 -23.12 -7.02
CA HIS A 97 -0.04 -23.15 -5.76
C HIS A 97 0.84 -22.66 -4.61
N ALA A 98 2.09 -23.13 -4.54
CA ALA A 98 3.06 -22.69 -3.54
C ALA A 98 3.40 -21.19 -3.68
N ASP A 99 3.52 -20.67 -4.90
CA ASP A 99 3.70 -19.23 -5.15
C ASP A 99 2.53 -18.42 -4.59
N LEU A 100 1.31 -18.79 -4.97
CA LEU A 100 0.10 -18.06 -4.57
C LEU A 100 -0.13 -18.13 -3.04
N ALA A 101 0.18 -19.26 -2.40
CA ALA A 101 0.09 -19.42 -0.95
C ALA A 101 1.04 -18.49 -0.17
N ARG A 102 2.19 -18.14 -0.76
CA ARG A 102 3.18 -17.23 -0.15
C ARG A 102 2.85 -15.77 -0.34
N ARG A 103 1.83 -15.41 -1.11
CA ARG A 103 1.42 -14.02 -1.32
C ARG A 103 0.73 -13.45 -0.09
N ASP A 104 0.67 -12.13 -0.04
CA ASP A 104 0.24 -11.39 1.13
C ASP A 104 -1.25 -11.56 1.44
N PHE A 105 -2.10 -11.33 0.45
CA PHE A 105 -3.55 -11.31 0.61
C PHE A 105 -4.22 -12.11 -0.50
N THR A 106 -5.39 -12.69 -0.19
CA THR A 106 -6.22 -13.46 -1.12
C THR A 106 -6.50 -12.68 -2.40
N VAL A 107 -6.79 -11.39 -2.28
CA VAL A 107 -7.04 -10.47 -3.39
C VAL A 107 -5.84 -10.27 -4.32
N ASN A 108 -4.63 -10.65 -3.91
CA ASN A 108 -3.42 -10.67 -4.75
C ASN A 108 -2.94 -12.10 -5.05
N ALA A 109 -3.59 -13.12 -4.49
CA ALA A 109 -3.22 -14.54 -4.60
C ALA A 109 -4.06 -15.27 -5.66
N MET A 110 -4.28 -14.61 -6.81
CA MET A 110 -4.98 -15.15 -7.97
C MET A 110 -4.06 -15.16 -9.18
N ALA A 111 -4.32 -16.08 -10.12
CA ALA A 111 -3.54 -16.21 -11.35
C ALA A 111 -4.43 -16.53 -12.56
N ILE A 112 -4.03 -16.10 -13.76
CA ILE A 112 -4.60 -16.60 -15.02
C ILE A 112 -3.49 -16.83 -16.02
N ASP A 113 -3.53 -17.97 -16.72
CA ASP A 113 -2.60 -18.22 -17.82
C ASP A 113 -2.83 -17.18 -18.92
N LEU A 114 -1.75 -16.54 -19.37
CA LEU A 114 -1.81 -15.42 -20.30
C LEU A 114 -2.43 -15.81 -21.64
N LYS A 115 -2.18 -17.03 -22.13
CA LYS A 115 -2.78 -17.52 -23.39
C LYS A 115 -4.27 -17.75 -23.21
N VAL A 116 -4.69 -18.26 -22.05
CA VAL A 116 -6.13 -18.40 -21.71
C VAL A 116 -6.80 -17.04 -21.64
N PHE A 117 -6.19 -16.07 -20.95
CA PHE A 117 -6.69 -14.70 -20.85
C PHE A 117 -6.85 -14.05 -22.23
N LEU A 118 -5.85 -14.15 -23.09
CA LEU A 118 -5.89 -13.60 -24.45
C LEU A 118 -6.90 -14.30 -25.36
N ALA A 119 -7.06 -15.62 -25.23
CA ALA A 119 -7.99 -16.39 -26.05
C ALA A 119 -9.45 -16.13 -25.68
N GLN A 120 -9.75 -15.98 -24.39
CA GLN A 120 -11.11 -15.77 -23.90
C GLN A 120 -11.50 -14.28 -23.88
N GLY A 121 -10.53 -13.39 -23.66
CA GLY A 121 -10.78 -11.97 -23.42
C GLY A 121 -11.56 -11.71 -22.13
N SER A 122 -11.62 -12.69 -21.23
CA SER A 122 -12.31 -12.64 -19.94
C SER A 122 -11.43 -13.28 -18.85
N LEU A 123 -11.86 -13.12 -17.60
CA LEU A 123 -11.20 -13.78 -16.47
C LEU A 123 -11.79 -15.18 -16.18
N ASP A 124 -12.63 -15.76 -17.02
CA ASP A 124 -13.36 -17.00 -16.66
C ASP A 124 -12.42 -18.18 -16.32
N GLY A 125 -11.22 -18.23 -16.91
CA GLY A 125 -10.15 -19.18 -16.59
C GLY A 125 -9.29 -18.86 -15.36
N LEU A 126 -9.70 -17.96 -14.46
CA LEU A 126 -8.91 -17.58 -13.29
C LEU A 126 -8.72 -18.77 -12.33
N ILE A 127 -7.49 -18.95 -11.91
CA ILE A 127 -7.05 -19.82 -10.83
C ILE A 127 -7.12 -19.00 -9.54
N ASP A 128 -8.11 -19.33 -8.70
CA ASP A 128 -8.35 -18.67 -7.41
C ASP A 128 -8.47 -19.72 -6.31
N LEU A 129 -7.35 -19.98 -5.63
CA LEU A 129 -7.23 -21.05 -4.64
C LEU A 129 -7.65 -20.61 -3.23
N PHE A 130 -7.78 -19.29 -3.00
CA PHE A 130 -7.97 -18.69 -1.67
C PHE A 130 -9.22 -17.79 -1.58
N ASP A 131 -10.12 -17.85 -2.57
CA ASP A 131 -11.33 -17.02 -2.71
C ASP A 131 -11.05 -15.51 -2.77
N GLY A 132 -9.97 -15.14 -3.47
CA GLY A 132 -9.63 -13.74 -3.73
C GLY A 132 -10.73 -13.00 -4.52
N ARG A 133 -11.45 -13.68 -5.41
CA ARG A 133 -12.63 -13.11 -6.10
C ARG A 133 -13.75 -12.78 -5.14
N GLY A 134 -14.01 -13.66 -4.17
CA GLY A 134 -14.97 -13.43 -3.11
C GLY A 134 -14.61 -12.19 -2.31
N ASP A 135 -13.35 -12.08 -1.91
CA ASP A 135 -12.85 -10.97 -1.12
C ASP A 135 -12.82 -9.64 -1.90
N VAL A 136 -12.51 -9.64 -3.21
CA VAL A 136 -12.66 -8.44 -4.06
C VAL A 136 -14.12 -7.99 -4.12
N ARG A 137 -15.09 -8.91 -4.31
CA ARG A 137 -16.52 -8.57 -4.33
C ARG A 137 -17.01 -8.03 -2.99
N GLN A 138 -16.52 -8.61 -1.88
CA GLN A 138 -16.88 -8.21 -0.52
C GLN A 138 -16.07 -7.01 -0.02
N LYS A 139 -15.05 -6.56 -0.78
CA LYS A 139 -14.10 -5.51 -0.41
C LYS A 139 -13.36 -5.84 0.89
N LEU A 140 -12.81 -7.06 0.97
CA LEU A 140 -12.08 -7.57 2.13
C LEU A 140 -10.58 -7.71 1.84
N VAL A 141 -9.76 -7.33 2.81
CA VAL A 141 -8.34 -7.68 2.89
C VAL A 141 -8.24 -8.87 3.83
N ARG A 142 -7.95 -10.05 3.27
CA ARG A 142 -7.77 -11.31 4.00
C ARG A 142 -6.39 -11.88 3.67
N VAL A 143 -5.66 -12.39 4.67
CA VAL A 143 -4.40 -13.10 4.44
C VAL A 143 -4.64 -14.44 3.76
N ALA A 144 -3.75 -14.85 2.84
CA ALA A 144 -3.86 -16.14 2.15
C ALA A 144 -3.51 -17.33 3.07
N ASP A 145 -2.47 -17.17 3.89
CA ASP A 145 -2.06 -18.10 4.96
C ASP A 145 -1.56 -17.25 6.14
N PRO A 146 -1.99 -17.47 7.39
CA PRO A 146 -1.53 -16.70 8.55
C PRO A 146 0.01 -16.63 8.70
N LYS A 147 0.74 -17.70 8.31
CA LYS A 147 2.21 -17.76 8.40
C LYS A 147 2.91 -16.70 7.58
N VAL A 148 2.23 -16.13 6.59
CA VAL A 148 2.81 -15.09 5.77
C VAL A 148 3.15 -13.82 6.56
N LEU A 149 2.44 -13.58 7.67
CA LEU A 149 2.71 -12.45 8.55
C LEU A 149 4.01 -12.62 9.33
N ASP A 150 4.37 -13.85 9.69
CA ASP A 150 5.65 -14.18 10.31
C ASP A 150 6.81 -14.07 9.31
N ASP A 151 6.60 -14.57 8.09
CA ASP A 151 7.62 -14.61 7.03
C ASP A 151 8.04 -13.20 6.56
N ASP A 152 7.09 -12.27 6.45
CA ASP A 152 7.37 -10.85 6.18
C ASP A 152 6.43 -9.95 7.00
N PRO A 153 6.84 -9.52 8.21
CA PRO A 153 6.03 -8.69 9.08
C PRO A 153 5.62 -7.33 8.49
N LEU A 154 6.24 -6.89 7.39
CA LEU A 154 5.77 -5.69 6.68
C LEU A 154 4.31 -5.85 6.21
N ARG A 155 3.85 -7.09 6.02
CA ARG A 155 2.47 -7.40 5.61
C ARG A 155 1.42 -6.89 6.61
N LEU A 156 1.77 -6.72 7.88
CA LEU A 156 0.90 -6.11 8.89
C LEU A 156 0.55 -4.66 8.49
N LEU A 157 1.55 -3.87 8.10
CA LEU A 157 1.37 -2.50 7.55
C LEU A 157 0.71 -2.53 6.17
N ARG A 158 1.09 -3.49 5.30
CA ARG A 158 0.50 -3.61 3.96
C ARG A 158 -1.00 -3.88 4.02
N ALA A 159 -1.50 -4.61 5.02
CA ALA A 159 -2.93 -4.83 5.20
C ALA A 159 -3.69 -3.51 5.37
N VAL A 160 -3.15 -2.61 6.21
CA VAL A 160 -3.69 -1.27 6.41
C VAL A 160 -3.55 -0.43 5.13
N ARG A 161 -2.40 -0.50 4.45
CA ARG A 161 -2.20 0.20 3.19
C ARG A 161 -3.23 -0.24 2.14
N PHE A 162 -3.45 -1.53 1.95
CA PHE A 162 -4.44 -2.03 1.00
C PHE A 162 -5.86 -1.64 1.39
N ALA A 163 -6.21 -1.71 2.69
CA ALA A 163 -7.49 -1.21 3.17
C ALA A 163 -7.68 0.28 2.82
N ALA A 164 -6.62 1.09 2.97
CA ALA A 164 -6.61 2.51 2.62
C ALA A 164 -6.73 2.75 1.11
N THR A 165 -5.83 2.18 0.30
CA THR A 165 -5.74 2.48 -1.13
C THR A 165 -6.90 1.89 -1.93
N LEU A 166 -7.41 0.72 -1.53
CA LEU A 166 -8.51 0.05 -2.23
C LEU A 166 -9.89 0.41 -1.66
N GLY A 167 -9.94 1.04 -0.48
CA GLY A 167 -11.19 1.29 0.25
C GLY A 167 -11.84 -0.02 0.72
N PHE A 168 -11.03 -1.01 1.07
CA PHE A 168 -11.46 -2.32 1.58
C PHE A 168 -11.45 -2.32 3.11
N SER A 169 -12.12 -3.30 3.73
CA SER A 169 -12.04 -3.57 5.16
C SER A 169 -11.15 -4.77 5.42
N ILE A 170 -10.43 -4.81 6.55
CA ILE A 170 -9.67 -6.00 6.95
C ILE A 170 -10.65 -7.03 7.51
N GLU A 171 -10.55 -8.28 7.04
CA GLU A 171 -11.39 -9.38 7.53
C GLU A 171 -11.08 -9.66 9.02
N GLN A 172 -12.10 -10.03 9.80
CA GLN A 172 -12.02 -10.09 11.25
C GLN A 172 -10.92 -11.03 11.77
N THR A 173 -10.83 -12.24 11.24
CA THR A 173 -9.78 -13.22 11.59
C THR A 173 -8.40 -12.65 11.24
N THR A 174 -8.28 -12.01 10.08
CA THR A 174 -7.05 -11.33 9.65
C THR A 174 -6.67 -10.20 10.60
N ALA A 175 -7.62 -9.41 11.08
CA ALA A 175 -7.38 -8.36 12.08
C ALA A 175 -6.90 -8.95 13.43
N GLU A 176 -7.46 -10.09 13.85
CA GLU A 176 -7.01 -10.82 15.05
C GLU A 176 -5.59 -11.35 14.88
N GLN A 177 -5.26 -11.92 13.71
CA GLN A 177 -3.90 -12.34 13.40
C GLN A 177 -2.93 -11.15 13.41
N ILE A 178 -3.30 -10.00 12.82
CA ILE A 178 -2.45 -8.80 12.84
C ILE A 178 -2.18 -8.34 14.28
N ARG A 179 -3.20 -8.31 15.15
CA ARG A 179 -3.02 -7.96 16.57
C ARG A 179 -2.08 -8.92 17.30
N ALA A 180 -2.20 -10.22 17.01
CA ALA A 180 -1.36 -11.24 17.62
C ALA A 180 0.14 -11.14 17.22
N HIS A 181 0.43 -10.51 16.08
CA HIS A 181 1.78 -10.34 15.54
C HIS A 181 2.25 -8.87 15.54
N ALA A 182 1.53 -7.96 16.20
CA ALA A 182 1.79 -6.53 16.16
C ALA A 182 3.20 -6.16 16.67
N ASP A 183 3.76 -6.98 17.56
CA ASP A 183 5.13 -6.84 18.08
C ASP A 183 6.21 -7.02 17.00
N LEU A 184 5.87 -7.65 15.88
CA LEU A 184 6.79 -7.91 14.77
C LEU A 184 6.95 -6.72 13.81
N ILE A 185 6.13 -5.67 13.94
CA ILE A 185 6.04 -4.59 12.94
C ILE A 185 7.34 -3.81 12.74
N THR A 186 8.24 -3.84 13.72
CA THR A 186 9.55 -3.15 13.67
C THR A 186 10.69 -4.02 13.12
N ARG A 187 10.42 -5.30 12.79
CA ARG A 187 11.44 -6.21 12.21
C ARG A 187 11.87 -5.89 10.77
N PRO A 188 10.97 -5.47 9.85
CA PRO A 188 11.37 -5.08 8.49
C PRO A 188 12.30 -3.87 8.51
N SER A 189 12.95 -3.59 7.38
CA SER A 189 13.84 -2.42 7.30
C SER A 189 13.07 -1.11 7.52
N PRO A 190 13.67 -0.10 8.19
CA PRO A 190 13.02 1.18 8.44
C PRO A 190 12.52 1.88 7.17
N GLU A 191 13.24 1.73 6.05
CA GLU A 191 12.85 2.31 4.76
C GLU A 191 11.56 1.69 4.24
N ARG A 192 11.42 0.35 4.30
CA ARG A 192 10.20 -0.35 3.88
C ARG A 192 9.01 0.03 4.76
N ILE A 193 9.23 0.12 6.07
CA ILE A 193 8.22 0.55 7.04
C ILE A 193 7.75 1.98 6.71
N ARG A 194 8.69 2.91 6.54
CA ARG A 194 8.42 4.29 6.16
C ARG A 194 7.59 4.35 4.87
N ASP A 195 8.01 3.64 3.83
CA ASP A 195 7.36 3.68 2.52
C ASP A 195 5.90 3.19 2.58
N GLU A 196 5.62 2.12 3.35
CA GLU A 196 4.25 1.65 3.58
C GLU A 196 3.43 2.66 4.41
N PHE A 197 4.02 3.20 5.48
CA PHE A 197 3.37 4.17 6.34
C PHE A 197 3.01 5.46 5.60
N PHE A 198 3.91 6.01 4.79
CA PHE A 198 3.64 7.22 4.01
C PHE A 198 2.68 6.97 2.85
N GLN A 199 2.60 5.75 2.32
CA GLN A 199 1.53 5.40 1.38
C GLN A 199 0.16 5.39 2.06
N ILE A 200 0.04 4.90 3.30
CA ILE A 200 -1.20 5.02 4.09
C ILE A 200 -1.56 6.51 4.28
N LEU A 201 -0.58 7.33 4.67
CA LEU A 201 -0.77 8.76 4.87
C LEU A 201 -1.05 9.55 3.59
N SER A 202 -0.73 9.01 2.42
CA SER A 202 -0.98 9.67 1.13
C SER A 202 -2.46 9.61 0.73
N VAL A 203 -3.22 8.63 1.24
CA VAL A 203 -4.64 8.46 0.93
C VAL A 203 -5.50 9.55 1.59
N LYS A 204 -6.56 9.99 0.91
CA LYS A 204 -7.58 10.86 1.50
C LYS A 204 -8.27 10.17 2.68
N GLY A 205 -8.45 10.89 3.78
CA GLY A 205 -8.99 10.35 5.03
C GLY A 205 -7.98 9.49 5.77
N ALA A 206 -6.67 9.79 5.69
CA ALA A 206 -5.61 9.03 6.34
C ALA A 206 -5.83 8.85 7.85
N GLY A 207 -6.46 9.82 8.53
CA GLY A 207 -6.77 9.77 9.96
C GLY A 207 -7.54 8.50 10.37
N ARG A 208 -8.48 8.02 9.55
CA ARG A 208 -9.22 6.77 9.84
C ARG A 208 -8.32 5.54 9.78
N HIS A 209 -7.27 5.57 8.97
CA HIS A 209 -6.30 4.48 8.85
C HIS A 209 -5.28 4.51 9.98
N LEU A 210 -4.95 5.69 10.53
CA LEU A 210 -4.20 5.81 11.78
C LEU A 210 -4.98 5.21 12.95
N LEU A 211 -6.28 5.47 13.05
CA LEU A 211 -7.16 4.84 14.03
C LEU A 211 -7.24 3.32 13.84
N LEU A 212 -7.28 2.84 12.59
CA LEU A 212 -7.22 1.41 12.29
C LEU A 212 -5.89 0.81 12.76
N MET A 213 -4.75 1.44 12.47
CA MET A 213 -3.43 1.00 12.96
C MET A 213 -3.39 0.91 14.49
N GLU A 214 -3.94 1.90 15.18
CA GLU A 214 -4.04 1.88 16.64
C GLU A 214 -4.89 0.71 17.13
N SER A 215 -6.06 0.48 16.53
CA SER A 215 -6.95 -0.64 16.89
C SER A 215 -6.35 -2.04 16.63
N LEU A 216 -5.29 -2.08 15.82
CA LEU A 216 -4.52 -3.28 15.49
C LEU A 216 -3.25 -3.40 16.34
N GLY A 217 -2.94 -2.42 17.20
CA GLY A 217 -1.73 -2.39 18.02
C GLY A 217 -0.46 -2.00 17.25
N LEU A 218 -0.59 -1.49 16.02
CA LEU A 218 0.55 -1.18 15.15
C LEU A 218 1.10 0.24 15.34
N LEU A 219 0.23 1.21 15.65
CA LEU A 219 0.61 2.63 15.60
C LEU A 219 1.66 2.99 16.65
N ILE A 220 1.43 2.64 17.92
CA ILE A 220 2.38 2.92 19.00
C ILE A 220 3.69 2.16 18.84
N MET A 221 3.63 0.90 18.40
CA MET A 221 4.84 0.12 18.16
C MET A 221 5.74 0.78 17.10
N LEU A 222 5.12 1.47 16.14
CA LEU A 222 5.83 2.23 15.11
C LEU A 222 6.27 3.62 15.57
N LEU A 223 5.46 4.32 16.37
CA LEU A 223 5.68 5.67 16.88
C LEU A 223 5.56 5.67 18.41
N PRO A 224 6.56 5.13 19.13
CA PRO A 224 6.48 4.99 20.58
C PRO A 224 6.38 6.33 21.32
N GLU A 225 6.79 7.43 20.69
CA GLU A 225 6.66 8.79 21.22
C GLU A 225 5.21 9.24 21.40
N LEU A 226 4.25 8.53 20.79
CA LEU A 226 2.83 8.79 20.97
C LEU A 226 2.25 8.18 22.26
N GLU A 227 2.90 7.16 22.82
CA GLU A 227 2.38 6.43 23.99
C GLU A 227 2.22 7.34 25.23
N PRO A 228 3.19 8.21 25.59
CA PRO A 228 3.04 9.11 26.74
C PRO A 228 1.91 10.13 26.60
N LEU A 229 1.35 10.30 25.39
CA LEU A 229 0.27 11.24 25.11
C LEU A 229 -1.11 10.62 25.39
N LYS A 230 -1.20 9.29 25.52
CA LYS A 230 -2.44 8.59 25.87
C LYS A 230 -2.85 8.89 27.29
N ASP A 231 -4.14 9.12 27.48
CA ASP A 231 -4.74 9.51 28.76
C ASP A 231 -4.14 10.79 29.40
N PHE A 232 -3.22 11.47 28.72
CA PHE A 232 -2.61 12.70 29.17
C PHE A 232 -3.52 13.87 28.78
N ALA A 233 -4.27 14.39 29.76
CA ALA A 233 -5.21 15.50 29.60
C ALA A 233 -4.90 16.61 30.63
N PRO A 234 -3.87 17.45 30.38
CA PRO A 234 -3.31 18.33 31.41
C PRO A 234 -4.24 19.47 31.88
N GLY A 235 -5.36 19.77 31.22
CA GLY A 235 -6.23 20.92 31.53
C GLY A 235 -7.73 20.71 31.31
N LYS A 236 -8.55 21.58 31.93
CA LYS A 236 -10.03 21.50 31.94
C LYS A 236 -10.71 21.82 30.59
N HIS A 237 -9.98 22.41 29.64
CA HIS A 237 -10.51 22.87 28.35
C HIS A 237 -10.21 21.90 27.19
N HIS A 238 -9.55 20.77 27.46
CA HIS A 238 -9.28 19.76 26.44
C HIS A 238 -10.46 18.79 26.33
N LEU A 239 -11.05 18.71 25.15
CA LEU A 239 -12.13 17.78 24.85
C LEU A 239 -11.63 16.32 24.77
N TYR A 240 -10.34 16.13 24.50
CA TYR A 240 -9.69 14.84 24.32
C TYR A 240 -8.32 14.83 25.02
N ASP A 241 -7.77 13.64 25.31
CA ASP A 241 -6.34 13.51 25.62
C ASP A 241 -5.47 13.94 24.41
N ILE A 242 -4.17 14.16 24.65
CA ILE A 242 -3.27 14.66 23.59
C ILE A 242 -3.14 13.65 22.45
N PHE A 243 -3.12 12.34 22.73
CA PHE A 243 -3.05 11.31 21.69
C PHE A 243 -4.24 11.38 20.72
N THR A 244 -5.46 11.37 21.24
CA THR A 244 -6.71 11.49 20.49
C THR A 244 -6.80 12.83 19.79
N HIS A 245 -6.32 13.90 20.42
CA HIS A 245 -6.19 15.21 19.78
C HIS A 245 -5.28 15.15 18.55
N SER A 246 -4.10 14.56 18.65
CA SER A 246 -3.16 14.41 17.54
C SER A 246 -3.74 13.61 16.37
N LEU A 247 -4.41 12.48 16.66
CA LEU A 247 -5.09 11.67 15.65
C LEU A 247 -6.18 12.47 14.93
N LYS A 248 -7.02 13.20 15.69
CA LYS A 248 -8.06 14.05 15.12
C LYS A 248 -7.48 15.22 14.33
N THR A 249 -6.37 15.82 14.75
CA THR A 249 -5.70 16.89 14.01
C THR A 249 -5.19 16.37 12.65
N ALA A 250 -4.59 15.18 12.63
CA ALA A 250 -4.19 14.50 11.38
C ALA A 250 -5.38 14.09 10.49
N GLU A 251 -6.57 13.89 11.06
CA GLU A 251 -7.81 13.69 10.31
C GLU A 251 -8.38 15.00 9.75
N TYR A 252 -8.51 16.04 10.59
CA TYR A 252 -9.14 17.31 10.23
C TYR A 252 -8.33 18.14 9.22
N VAL A 253 -7.01 17.92 9.14
CA VAL A 253 -6.17 18.60 8.14
C VAL A 253 -6.66 18.33 6.71
N ASP A 254 -7.29 17.18 6.46
CA ASP A 254 -7.90 16.88 5.15
C ASP A 254 -9.02 17.87 4.82
N SER A 255 -9.89 18.20 5.78
CA SER A 255 -10.94 19.20 5.59
C SER A 255 -10.36 20.60 5.35
N VAL A 256 -9.25 20.95 5.99
CA VAL A 256 -8.55 22.22 5.76
C VAL A 256 -8.01 22.27 4.33
N MET A 257 -7.30 21.22 3.90
CA MET A 257 -6.75 21.13 2.54
C MET A 257 -7.84 21.18 1.48
N GLU A 258 -8.97 20.50 1.68
CA GLU A 258 -10.12 20.53 0.77
C GLU A 258 -10.80 21.90 0.73
N ASN A 259 -10.75 22.66 1.82
CA ASN A 259 -11.36 23.98 1.94
C ASN A 259 -10.43 25.13 1.53
N VAL A 260 -9.19 24.84 1.10
CA VAL A 260 -8.24 25.86 0.58
C VAL A 260 -8.85 26.78 -0.47
N PRO A 261 -9.68 26.32 -1.44
CA PRO A 261 -10.37 27.20 -2.38
C PRO A 261 -11.24 28.27 -1.75
N ASN A 262 -11.82 28.02 -0.56
CA ASN A 262 -12.61 28.99 0.16
C ASN A 262 -11.77 29.84 1.11
N LEU A 263 -10.73 29.26 1.71
CA LEU A 263 -9.83 29.95 2.65
C LEU A 263 -8.91 30.96 1.96
N SER A 264 -8.39 30.61 0.78
CA SER A 264 -7.50 31.46 -0.01
C SER A 264 -7.73 31.26 -1.51
N PRO A 265 -8.85 31.77 -2.07
CA PRO A 265 -9.24 31.54 -3.46
C PRO A 265 -8.14 31.90 -4.48
N GLY A 266 -7.44 33.02 -4.25
CA GLY A 266 -6.39 33.51 -5.15
C GLY A 266 -5.11 32.67 -5.21
N HIS A 267 -4.89 31.79 -4.22
CA HIS A 267 -3.69 30.94 -4.15
C HIS A 267 -4.01 29.45 -4.16
N ALA A 268 -5.29 29.07 -4.27
CA ALA A 268 -5.72 27.70 -4.05
C ALA A 268 -5.03 26.70 -4.97
N GLY A 269 -4.91 27.03 -6.26
CA GLY A 269 -4.18 26.21 -7.23
C GLY A 269 -2.71 26.02 -6.84
N THR A 270 -2.02 27.10 -6.47
CA THR A 270 -0.61 27.04 -6.05
C THR A 270 -0.41 26.22 -4.79
N VAL A 271 -1.26 26.40 -3.78
CA VAL A 271 -1.17 25.66 -2.51
C VAL A 271 -1.46 24.17 -2.72
N LEU A 272 -2.51 23.83 -3.47
CA LEU A 272 -2.85 22.43 -3.73
C LEU A 272 -1.80 21.74 -4.58
N ALA A 273 -1.31 22.39 -5.63
CA ALA A 273 -0.21 21.87 -6.44
C ALA A 273 1.05 21.65 -5.60
N HIS A 274 1.38 22.58 -4.70
CA HIS A 274 2.50 22.42 -3.77
C HIS A 274 2.31 21.21 -2.87
N LEU A 275 1.12 21.03 -2.27
CA LEU A 275 0.83 19.87 -1.42
C LEU A 275 0.96 18.52 -2.16
N ASP A 276 0.70 18.50 -3.46
CA ASP A 276 0.83 17.30 -4.30
C ASP A 276 2.28 17.03 -4.77
N GLU A 277 3.23 17.93 -4.52
CA GLU A 277 4.63 17.69 -4.83
C GLU A 277 5.21 16.51 -4.02
N GLY A 278 6.03 15.69 -4.67
CA GLY A 278 6.87 14.70 -4.01
C GLY A 278 8.02 15.37 -3.25
N LEU A 279 8.21 15.01 -2.00
CA LEU A 279 9.39 15.34 -1.21
C LEU A 279 10.49 14.31 -1.44
N GLU A 280 10.11 13.03 -1.39
CA GLU A 280 10.96 11.87 -1.60
C GLU A 280 10.14 10.75 -2.23
N GLN A 281 10.77 9.62 -2.54
CA GLN A 281 10.07 8.45 -3.04
C GLN A 281 8.95 8.04 -2.07
N PHE A 282 7.72 7.89 -2.59
CA PHE A 282 6.49 7.58 -1.83
C PHE A 282 6.02 8.63 -0.81
N VAL A 283 6.70 9.77 -0.68
CA VAL A 283 6.36 10.82 0.29
C VAL A 283 5.95 12.10 -0.43
N THR A 284 4.67 12.46 -0.33
CA THR A 284 4.16 13.77 -0.79
C THR A 284 4.21 14.79 0.34
N ARG A 285 4.26 16.09 0.00
CA ARG A 285 4.13 17.17 1.02
C ARG A 285 2.85 17.05 1.83
N LYS A 286 1.77 16.63 1.20
CA LYS A 286 0.48 16.34 1.85
C LYS A 286 0.58 15.23 2.90
N ALA A 287 1.23 14.12 2.57
CA ALA A 287 1.45 13.03 3.52
C ALA A 287 2.37 13.48 4.68
N ALA A 288 3.41 14.25 4.37
CA ALA A 288 4.29 14.84 5.39
C ALA A 288 3.54 15.83 6.30
N LEU A 289 2.61 16.63 5.76
CA LEU A 289 1.77 17.52 6.56
C LEU A 289 0.88 16.73 7.53
N ARG A 290 0.26 15.63 7.09
CA ARG A 290 -0.52 14.75 7.97
C ARG A 290 0.34 14.13 9.07
N PHE A 291 1.56 13.70 8.73
CA PHE A 291 2.52 13.22 9.71
C PHE A 291 2.93 14.30 10.71
N ALA A 292 3.19 15.52 10.24
CA ALA A 292 3.49 16.66 11.11
C ALA A 292 2.31 16.99 12.04
N CYS A 293 1.07 16.92 11.55
CA CYS A 293 -0.14 17.06 12.36
C CYS A 293 -0.25 15.98 13.45
N LEU A 294 0.15 14.74 13.16
CA LEU A 294 0.16 13.66 14.15
C LEU A 294 1.19 13.93 15.26
N LEU A 295 2.32 14.55 14.94
CA LEU A 295 3.42 14.80 15.89
C LEU A 295 3.47 16.24 16.44
N HIS A 296 2.52 17.10 16.09
CA HIS A 296 2.62 18.55 16.32
C HIS A 296 2.79 18.96 17.79
N ASP A 297 2.35 18.10 18.72
CA ASP A 297 2.32 18.33 20.16
C ASP A 297 3.01 17.18 20.95
N ASN A 298 3.94 16.45 20.31
CA ASN A 298 4.51 15.22 20.87
C ASN A 298 5.36 15.40 22.15
N ALA A 299 5.88 16.60 22.41
CA ALA A 299 6.70 16.89 23.59
C ALA A 299 5.90 17.43 24.80
N LYS A 300 4.56 17.52 24.70
CA LYS A 300 3.74 18.13 25.76
C LYS A 300 3.76 17.36 27.08
N SER A 301 3.85 16.03 27.03
CA SER A 301 3.99 15.19 28.23
C SER A 301 5.33 15.42 28.94
N GLU A 302 6.40 15.70 28.18
CA GLU A 302 7.76 15.90 28.68
C GLU A 302 7.98 17.30 29.28
N THR A 303 7.32 18.31 28.70
CA THR A 303 7.47 19.72 29.07
C THR A 303 6.42 20.22 30.05
N TYR A 304 5.52 19.34 30.50
CA TYR A 304 4.45 19.67 31.42
C TYR A 304 4.98 20.10 32.80
N SER A 305 4.53 21.27 33.24
CA SER A 305 4.74 21.75 34.60
C SER A 305 3.49 22.43 35.13
N ARG A 306 3.37 22.48 36.45
CA ARG A 306 2.29 23.20 37.14
C ARG A 306 2.92 24.12 38.17
N ASP A 307 2.55 25.39 38.15
CA ASP A 307 3.06 26.35 39.13
C ASP A 307 2.30 26.29 40.47
N GLU A 308 2.73 27.11 41.42
CA GLU A 308 2.14 27.19 42.76
C GLU A 308 0.68 27.67 42.75
N ALA A 309 0.25 28.39 41.71
CA ALA A 309 -1.14 28.83 41.52
C ALA A 309 -2.02 27.73 40.91
N GLY A 310 -1.42 26.62 40.46
CA GLY A 310 -2.10 25.52 39.79
C GLY A 310 -2.23 25.70 38.28
N ASP A 311 -1.64 26.76 37.72
CA ASP A 311 -1.63 27.03 36.29
C ASP A 311 -0.66 26.08 35.58
N ILE A 312 -1.07 25.66 34.39
CA ILE A 312 -0.39 24.65 33.60
C ILE A 312 0.50 25.33 32.57
N HIS A 313 1.75 24.87 32.48
CA HIS A 313 2.74 25.39 31.53
C HIS A 313 3.39 24.26 30.76
N PHE A 314 3.78 24.56 29.52
CA PHE A 314 4.58 23.70 28.65
C PHE A 314 5.80 24.52 28.21
N PHE A 315 6.84 24.53 29.04
CA PHE A 315 8.07 25.26 28.74
C PHE A 315 9.11 24.30 28.18
N GLY A 316 9.54 24.52 26.94
CA GLY A 316 10.53 23.70 26.23
C GLY A 316 10.58 24.03 24.76
#